data_AF-A0A1Z8PC57-F1
#
_entry.id   AF-A0A1Z8PC57-F1
#
_cell.length_a   1.000
_cell.length_b   1.000
_cell.length_c   1.000
_cell.angle_alpha   90.00
_cell.angle_beta   90.00
_cell.angle_gamma   90.00
#
_symmetry.space_group_name_H-M   'P 1'
#
loop_
_entity.id
_entity.type
_entity.pdbx_description
1 polymer ?
#
loop_
_entity_poly.entity_id
_entity_poly.type
_entity_poly.pdbx_seq_one_letter_code
_entity_poly.pdbx_strand_id
1 'polypeptide(L)'
;MNLLPQTYLLGLVGLLAIVAVVVGRQLLNVRRDEIKLIELEQAGAAASRQASDLYELASVQLRKRLYPQATATLKQAAKRLSGEPDEARALIENALGFSLAAQKNFESAVKHYKLALKAKADYPVALNNLGFAQEKLLQTEEAIAIYERTLEIEPNNSTASKRLKRLQKRIG
;
A
#
# COMPACT_ATOMS: atom_id res chain seq x y z
N MET A 1 5.84 -56.58 10.37
CA MET A 1 4.90 -55.86 9.49
C MET A 1 5.41 -54.42 9.32
N ASN A 2 5.79 -54.04 8.11
CA ASN A 2 6.38 -52.72 7.84
C ASN A 2 5.28 -51.65 7.80
N LEU A 3 5.12 -50.88 8.89
CA LEU A 3 4.17 -49.73 8.96
C LEU A 3 4.63 -48.49 8.18
N LEU A 4 5.88 -48.47 7.72
CA LEU A 4 6.50 -47.34 7.01
C LEU A 4 5.63 -46.82 5.82
N PRO A 5 5.10 -47.67 4.91
CA PRO A 5 4.34 -47.19 3.76
C PRO A 5 3.02 -46.49 4.15
N GLN A 6 2.36 -46.97 5.21
CA GLN A 6 1.08 -46.41 5.68
C GLN A 6 1.28 -45.06 6.36
N THR A 7 2.36 -44.89 7.13
CA THR A 7 2.71 -43.59 7.73
C THR A 7 3.08 -42.55 6.68
N TYR A 8 3.77 -42.94 5.60
CA TYR A 8 4.04 -42.05 4.47
C TYR A 8 2.76 -41.63 3.75
N LEU A 9 1.83 -42.56 3.52
CA LEU A 9 0.56 -42.27 2.87
C LEU A 9 -0.29 -41.30 3.70
N LEU A 10 -0.38 -41.51 5.01
CA LEU A 10 -1.10 -40.60 5.93
C LEU A 10 -0.47 -39.21 5.96
N GLY A 11 0.86 -39.13 5.99
CA GLY A 11 1.58 -37.86 5.91
C GLY A 11 1.33 -37.12 4.59
N LEU A 12 1.32 -37.84 3.46
CA LEU A 12 1.03 -37.28 2.14
C LEU A 12 -0.41 -36.78 2.04
N VAL A 13 -1.40 -37.54 2.53
CA VAL A 13 -2.81 -37.12 2.54
C VAL A 13 -3.00 -35.88 3.41
N GLY A 14 -2.36 -35.83 4.58
CA GLY A 14 -2.37 -34.65 5.44
C GLY A 14 -1.77 -33.41 4.75
N LEU A 15 -0.63 -33.58 4.06
CA LEU A 15 0.01 -32.50 3.30
C LEU A 15 -0.90 -32.01 2.16
N LEU A 16 -1.51 -32.91 1.40
CA LEU A 16 -2.42 -32.56 0.31
C LEU A 16 -3.67 -31.84 0.82
N ALA A 17 -4.22 -32.24 1.97
CA ALA A 17 -5.34 -31.56 2.59
C ALA A 17 -4.98 -30.13 3.02
N ILE A 18 -3.79 -29.92 3.59
CA ILE A 18 -3.28 -28.58 3.94
C ILE A 18 -3.13 -27.72 2.69
N VAL A 19 -2.53 -28.26 1.63
CA VAL A 19 -2.38 -27.53 0.35
C VAL A 19 -3.75 -27.18 -0.23
N ALA A 20 -4.71 -28.11 -0.23
CA ALA A 20 -6.07 -27.86 -0.73
C ALA A 20 -6.78 -26.75 0.06
N VAL A 21 -6.64 -26.71 1.39
CA VAL A 21 -7.21 -25.65 2.23
C VAL A 21 -6.55 -24.30 1.94
N VAL A 22 -5.22 -24.25 1.81
CA VAL A 22 -4.48 -23.01 1.51
C VAL A 22 -4.88 -22.46 0.14
N VAL A 23 -4.89 -23.32 -0.89
CA VAL A 23 -5.27 -22.95 -2.25
C VAL A 23 -6.74 -22.55 -2.32
N GLY A 24 -7.63 -23.29 -1.66
CA GLY A 24 -9.05 -22.96 -1.58
C GLY A 24 -9.29 -21.60 -0.93
N ARG A 25 -8.61 -21.31 0.19
CA ARG A 25 -8.67 -20.01 0.86
C ARG A 25 -8.14 -18.88 -0.03
N GLN A 26 -7.04 -19.13 -0.75
CA GLN A 26 -6.47 -18.15 -1.67
C GLN A 26 -7.41 -17.84 -2.84
N LEU A 27 -8.03 -18.88 -3.42
CA LEU A 27 -8.99 -18.72 -4.51
C LEU A 27 -10.24 -17.96 -4.06
N LEU A 28 -10.78 -18.26 -2.88
CA LEU A 28 -11.93 -17.54 -2.32
C LEU A 28 -11.61 -16.06 -2.08
N ASN A 29 -10.42 -15.75 -1.59
CA ASN A 29 -9.97 -14.36 -1.40
C ASN A 29 -9.90 -13.61 -2.74
N VAL A 30 -9.32 -14.23 -3.77
CA VAL A 30 -9.22 -13.64 -5.12
C VAL A 30 -10.62 -13.39 -5.70
N ARG A 31 -11.50 -14.39 -5.64
CA ARG A 31 -12.89 -14.28 -6.12
C ARG A 31 -13.67 -13.19 -5.39
N ARG A 32 -13.55 -13.10 -4.06
CA ARG A 32 -14.21 -12.06 -3.27
C ARG A 32 -13.71 -10.67 -3.63
N ASP A 33 -12.40 -10.50 -3.85
CA ASP A 33 -11.84 -9.24 -4.27
C ASP A 33 -12.21 -8.90 -5.74
N GLU A 34 -12.46 -9.89 -6.61
CA GLU A 34 -12.99 -9.71 -7.98
C GLU A 34 -14.43 -9.21 -7.96
N ILE A 35 -15.29 -9.84 -7.16
CA ILE A 35 -16.70 -9.43 -7.02
C ILE A 35 -16.79 -8.00 -6.48
N LYS A 36 -16.04 -7.68 -5.42
CA LYS A 36 -15.99 -6.30 -4.89
C LYS A 36 -15.52 -5.28 -5.91
N LEU A 37 -14.56 -5.63 -6.77
CA LEU A 37 -14.09 -4.74 -7.83
C LEU A 37 -15.21 -4.46 -8.83
N ILE A 38 -15.93 -5.49 -9.28
CA ILE A 38 -17.06 -5.36 -10.21
C ILE A 38 -18.20 -4.57 -9.58
N GLU A 39 -18.56 -4.86 -8.32
CA GLU A 39 -19.58 -4.11 -7.57
C GLU A 39 -19.22 -2.63 -7.44
N LEU A 40 -17.95 -2.32 -7.12
CA LEU A 40 -17.48 -0.94 -7.01
C LEU A 40 -17.36 -0.24 -8.38
N GLU A 41 -17.06 -0.97 -9.45
CA GLU A 41 -17.09 -0.44 -10.82
C GLU A 41 -18.53 -0.14 -11.27
N GLN A 42 -19.49 -1.01 -10.95
CA GLN A 42 -20.90 -0.83 -11.25
C GLN A 42 -21.56 0.25 -10.38
N ALA A 43 -21.30 0.25 -9.06
CA ALA A 43 -21.69 1.33 -8.15
C ALA A 43 -21.03 2.65 -8.57
N GLY A 44 -19.78 2.59 -9.01
CA GLY A 44 -19.06 3.70 -9.61
C GLY A 44 -19.72 4.24 -10.89
N ALA A 45 -20.50 3.45 -11.64
CA ALA A 45 -21.27 3.93 -12.79
C ALA A 45 -22.58 4.64 -12.39
N ALA A 46 -23.09 4.42 -11.18
CA ALA A 46 -24.34 4.96 -10.67
C ALA A 46 -24.14 6.25 -9.84
N ALA A 47 -24.15 7.39 -10.51
CA ALA A 47 -24.67 8.71 -10.09
C ALA A 47 -24.34 9.37 -8.71
N SER A 48 -23.49 8.87 -7.82
CA SER A 48 -22.94 9.68 -6.71
C SER A 48 -21.56 9.19 -6.30
N ARG A 49 -20.52 9.70 -6.97
CA ARG A 49 -19.13 9.37 -6.62
C ARG A 49 -18.68 10.33 -5.52
N GLN A 50 -18.70 9.91 -4.26
CA GLN A 50 -17.98 10.62 -3.20
C GLN A 50 -16.48 10.31 -3.26
N ALA A 51 -15.65 11.11 -2.61
CA ALA A 51 -14.22 10.85 -2.55
C ALA A 51 -13.90 9.54 -1.82
N SER A 52 -14.71 9.20 -0.80
CA SER A 52 -14.64 7.97 -0.01
C SER A 52 -14.81 6.71 -0.86
N ASP A 53 -15.88 6.59 -1.64
CA ASP A 53 -16.17 5.40 -2.46
C ASP A 53 -15.04 5.12 -3.46
N LEU A 54 -14.51 6.19 -4.07
CA LEU A 54 -13.38 6.09 -5.01
C LEU A 54 -12.09 5.68 -4.29
N TYR A 55 -11.87 6.17 -3.07
CA TYR A 55 -10.74 5.76 -2.24
C TYR A 55 -10.83 4.28 -1.82
N GLU A 56 -12.03 3.79 -1.50
CA GLU A 56 -12.27 2.38 -1.19
C GLU A 56 -11.97 1.47 -2.40
N LEU A 57 -12.49 1.82 -3.57
CA LEU A 57 -12.19 1.12 -4.82
C LEU A 57 -10.69 1.12 -5.12
N ALA A 58 -10.03 2.28 -5.01
CA ALA A 58 -8.60 2.37 -5.18
C ALA A 58 -7.83 1.49 -4.20
N SER A 59 -8.27 1.39 -2.95
CA SER A 59 -7.65 0.54 -1.94
C SER A 59 -7.74 -0.94 -2.30
N VAL A 60 -8.85 -1.39 -2.89
CA VAL A 60 -8.95 -2.75 -3.45
C VAL A 60 -7.99 -2.95 -4.62
N GLN A 61 -7.92 -1.98 -5.54
CA GLN A 61 -7.00 -2.01 -6.68
C GLN A 61 -5.53 -2.07 -6.22
N LEU A 62 -5.16 -1.31 -5.20
CA LEU A 62 -3.82 -1.33 -4.60
C LEU A 62 -3.49 -2.69 -3.98
N ARG A 63 -4.42 -3.32 -3.23
CA ARG A 63 -4.22 -4.67 -2.67
C ARG A 63 -3.99 -5.71 -3.77
N LYS A 64 -4.67 -5.56 -4.92
CA LYS A 64 -4.48 -6.38 -6.12
C LYS A 64 -3.26 -6.00 -6.97
N ARG A 65 -2.50 -4.98 -6.58
CA ARG A 65 -1.35 -4.43 -7.34
C ARG A 65 -1.73 -3.88 -8.72
N LEU A 66 -2.99 -3.48 -8.91
CA LEU A 66 -3.52 -2.83 -10.10
C LEU A 66 -3.18 -1.33 -10.05
N TYR A 67 -1.88 -1.00 -10.05
CA TYR A 67 -1.41 0.36 -9.79
C TYR A 67 -1.86 1.40 -10.83
N PRO A 68 -1.87 1.12 -12.15
CA PRO A 68 -2.40 2.09 -13.12
C PRO A 68 -3.87 2.42 -12.89
N GLN A 69 -4.70 1.41 -12.59
CA GLN A 69 -6.12 1.59 -12.29
C GLN A 69 -6.29 2.37 -10.98
N ALA A 70 -5.58 1.98 -9.91
CA ALA A 70 -5.59 2.70 -8.63
C ALA A 70 -5.21 4.17 -8.79
N THR A 71 -4.17 4.48 -9.58
CA THR A 71 -3.76 5.85 -9.87
C THR A 71 -4.87 6.64 -10.58
N ALA A 72 -5.56 6.05 -11.56
CA ALA A 72 -6.67 6.71 -12.25
C ALA A 72 -7.84 6.98 -11.29
N THR A 73 -8.21 6.01 -10.47
CA THR A 73 -9.29 6.12 -9.48
C THR A 73 -8.97 7.17 -8.41
N LEU A 74 -7.76 7.16 -7.86
CA LEU A 74 -7.31 8.12 -6.85
C LEU A 74 -7.25 9.55 -7.38
N LYS A 75 -6.89 9.75 -8.65
CA LYS A 75 -7.01 11.07 -9.30
C LYS A 75 -8.45 11.54 -9.39
N GLN A 76 -9.42 10.63 -9.58
CA GLN A 76 -10.84 10.98 -9.54
C GLN A 76 -11.32 11.27 -8.12
N ALA A 77 -10.81 10.56 -7.11
CA ALA A 77 -11.10 10.79 -5.70
C ALA A 77 -10.58 12.18 -5.26
N ALA A 78 -9.35 12.52 -5.62
CA ALA A 78 -8.72 13.80 -5.30
C ALA A 78 -9.49 15.01 -5.87
N LYS A 79 -10.09 14.86 -7.07
CA LYS A 79 -10.96 15.89 -7.67
C LYS A 79 -12.27 16.14 -6.92
N ARG A 80 -12.63 15.25 -5.99
CA ARG A 80 -13.91 15.27 -5.25
C ARG A 80 -13.72 15.53 -3.76
N LEU A 81 -12.54 15.97 -3.35
CA LEU A 81 -12.21 16.32 -1.97
C LEU A 81 -12.84 17.62 -1.47
N SER A 82 -13.70 18.27 -2.27
CA SER A 82 -14.33 19.53 -1.90
C SER A 82 -15.28 19.32 -0.71
N GLY A 83 -14.98 19.95 0.42
CA GLY A 83 -15.76 19.82 1.67
C GLY A 83 -15.38 18.62 2.54
N GLU A 84 -14.43 17.80 2.10
CA GLU A 84 -13.90 16.68 2.89
C GLU A 84 -12.86 17.14 3.92
N PRO A 85 -12.70 16.43 5.05
CA PRO A 85 -11.65 16.71 6.02
C PRO A 85 -10.24 16.60 5.43
N ASP A 86 -9.29 17.37 5.97
CA ASP A 86 -7.88 17.31 5.55
C ASP A 86 -7.27 15.90 5.73
N GLU A 87 -7.75 15.13 6.69
CA GLU A 87 -7.38 13.72 6.87
C GLU A 87 -7.69 12.88 5.61
N ALA A 88 -8.86 13.07 4.98
CA ALA A 88 -9.24 12.37 3.75
C ALA A 88 -8.30 12.75 2.60
N ARG A 89 -7.94 14.04 2.50
CA ARG A 89 -6.93 14.51 1.54
C ARG A 89 -5.58 13.85 1.79
N ALA A 90 -5.12 13.78 3.03
CA ALA A 90 -3.86 13.13 3.38
C ALA A 90 -3.84 11.64 2.98
N LEU A 91 -4.93 10.91 3.24
CA LEU A 91 -5.07 9.50 2.87
C LEU A 91 -5.04 9.28 1.35
N ILE A 92 -5.81 10.05 0.59
CA ILE A 92 -5.90 9.95 -0.87
C ILE A 92 -4.57 10.31 -1.53
N GLU A 93 -3.95 11.43 -1.12
CA GLU A 93 -2.67 11.88 -1.68
C GLU A 93 -1.54 10.89 -1.36
N ASN A 94 -1.51 10.33 -0.15
CA ASN A 94 -0.53 9.29 0.20
C ASN A 94 -0.75 8.01 -0.62
N ALA A 95 -1.99 7.56 -0.80
CA ALA A 95 -2.30 6.39 -1.63
C ALA A 95 -1.93 6.62 -3.11
N LEU A 96 -2.12 7.84 -3.61
CA LEU A 96 -1.75 8.21 -4.99
C LEU A 96 -0.23 8.19 -5.16
N GLY A 97 0.50 8.75 -4.19
CA GLY A 97 1.95 8.65 -4.13
C GLY A 97 2.44 7.20 -4.10
N PHE A 98 1.82 6.35 -3.27
CA PHE A 98 2.14 4.92 -3.17
C PHE A 98 1.96 4.20 -4.50
N SER A 99 0.81 4.43 -5.17
CA SER A 99 0.53 3.83 -6.48
C SER A 99 1.56 4.23 -7.54
N LEU A 100 1.98 5.50 -7.54
CA LEU A 100 2.99 6.02 -8.47
C LEU A 100 4.40 5.47 -8.18
N ALA A 101 4.78 5.39 -6.91
CA ALA A 101 6.06 4.80 -6.49
C ALA A 101 6.14 3.31 -6.87
N ALA A 102 5.03 2.57 -6.75
CA ALA A 102 4.96 1.18 -7.21
C ALA A 102 5.16 1.02 -8.72
N GLN A 103 4.82 2.07 -9.49
CA GLN A 103 5.09 2.18 -10.93
C GLN A 103 6.48 2.78 -11.24
N LYS A 104 7.35 2.95 -10.22
CA LYS A 104 8.68 3.57 -10.31
C LYS A 104 8.67 5.05 -10.74
N ASN A 105 7.52 5.72 -10.67
CA ASN A 105 7.42 7.16 -10.93
C ASN A 105 7.61 7.93 -9.60
N PHE A 106 8.87 7.95 -9.14
CA PHE A 106 9.21 8.45 -7.81
C PHE A 106 9.08 9.97 -7.70
N GLU A 107 9.38 10.71 -8.76
CA GLU A 107 9.25 12.18 -8.81
C GLU A 107 7.80 12.61 -8.61
N SER A 108 6.85 11.94 -9.27
CA SER A 108 5.42 12.22 -9.07
C SER A 108 4.96 11.75 -7.69
N ALA A 109 5.46 10.61 -7.21
CA ALA A 109 5.14 10.12 -5.87
C ALA A 109 5.55 11.11 -4.78
N VAL A 110 6.75 11.68 -4.87
CA VAL A 110 7.23 12.74 -3.96
C VAL A 110 6.26 13.92 -3.89
N LYS A 111 5.75 14.39 -5.04
CA LYS A 111 4.78 15.50 -5.08
C LYS A 111 3.52 15.16 -4.27
N HIS A 112 2.97 13.96 -4.46
CA HIS A 112 1.75 13.53 -3.77
C HIS A 112 1.98 13.25 -2.28
N TYR A 113 3.10 12.66 -1.87
CA TYR A 113 3.43 12.54 -0.45
C TYR A 113 3.59 13.90 0.23
N LYS A 114 4.19 14.89 -0.46
CA LYS A 114 4.26 16.27 0.06
C LYS A 114 2.88 16.92 0.18
N LEU A 115 1.95 16.65 -0.74
CA LEU A 115 0.56 17.10 -0.62
C LEU A 115 -0.15 16.43 0.57
N ALA A 116 0.09 15.14 0.80
CA ALA A 116 -0.43 14.45 1.97
C ALA A 116 0.08 15.08 3.28
N LEU A 117 1.38 15.39 3.33
CA LEU A 117 2.01 16.05 4.49
C LEU A 117 1.60 17.51 4.66
N LYS A 118 1.17 18.19 3.59
CA LYS A 118 0.59 19.52 3.67
C LYS A 118 -0.80 19.48 4.32
N ALA A 119 -1.59 18.44 4.06
CA ALA A 119 -2.89 18.25 4.68
C ALA A 119 -2.77 17.72 6.13
N LYS A 120 -1.78 16.86 6.38
CA LYS A 120 -1.46 16.34 7.72
C LYS A 120 0.04 16.23 7.93
N ALA A 121 0.61 17.21 8.65
CA ALA A 121 2.06 17.28 8.88
C ALA A 121 2.61 16.06 9.63
N ASP A 122 1.85 15.57 10.62
CA ASP A 122 2.25 14.45 11.48
C ASP A 122 1.65 13.15 10.96
N TYR A 123 2.13 12.72 9.78
CA TYR A 123 1.70 11.49 9.13
C TYR A 123 2.89 10.54 8.87
N PRO A 124 3.28 9.70 9.85
CA PRO A 124 4.45 8.83 9.75
C PRO A 124 4.47 7.90 8.54
N VAL A 125 3.30 7.45 8.08
CA VAL A 125 3.20 6.61 6.87
C VAL A 125 3.62 7.39 5.62
N ALA A 126 3.13 8.63 5.45
CA ALA A 126 3.51 9.47 4.32
C ALA A 126 4.98 9.91 4.40
N LEU A 127 5.51 10.19 5.60
CA LEU A 127 6.94 10.48 5.79
C LEU A 127 7.82 9.29 5.39
N ASN A 128 7.51 8.08 5.86
CA ASN A 128 8.25 6.87 5.46
C ASN A 128 8.23 6.65 3.95
N ASN A 129 7.06 6.82 3.33
CA ASN A 129 6.90 6.66 1.90
C ASN A 129 7.66 7.74 1.11
N LEU A 130 7.68 8.98 1.60
CA LEU A 130 8.45 10.07 1.03
C LEU A 130 9.97 9.80 1.13
N GLY A 131 10.45 9.38 2.31
CA GLY A 131 11.85 9.00 2.52
C GLY A 131 12.28 7.89 1.56
N PHE A 132 11.43 6.87 1.38
CA PHE A 132 11.70 5.79 0.43
C PHE A 132 11.76 6.29 -1.02
N ALA A 133 10.87 7.19 -1.43
CA ALA A 133 10.90 7.77 -2.76
C ALA A 133 12.16 8.61 -2.99
N GLN A 134 12.61 9.38 -2.00
CA GLN A 134 13.86 10.14 -2.05
C GLN A 134 15.10 9.24 -2.16
N GLU A 135 15.13 8.12 -1.41
CA GLU A 135 16.19 7.10 -1.60
C GLU A 135 16.26 6.59 -3.05
N LYS A 136 15.10 6.40 -3.69
CA LYS A 136 15.03 5.92 -5.08
C LYS A 136 15.46 6.97 -6.10
N LEU A 137 15.38 8.25 -5.73
CA LEU A 137 15.88 9.38 -6.50
C LEU A 137 17.33 9.74 -6.16
N LEU A 138 18.02 8.92 -5.35
CA LEU A 138 19.38 9.14 -4.88
C LEU A 138 19.59 10.42 -4.03
N GLN A 139 18.49 11.02 -3.56
CA GLN A 139 18.47 12.18 -2.65
C GLN A 139 18.64 11.66 -1.20
N THR A 140 19.86 11.26 -0.86
CA THR A 140 20.12 10.44 0.33
C THR A 140 20.03 11.26 1.61
N GLU A 141 20.55 12.48 1.58
CA GLU A 141 20.55 13.45 2.68
C GLU A 141 19.11 13.83 3.05
N GLU A 142 18.26 14.11 2.06
CA GLU A 142 16.85 14.39 2.28
C GLU A 142 16.12 13.17 2.85
N ALA A 143 16.40 11.97 2.35
CA ALA A 143 15.80 10.75 2.87
C ALA A 143 16.16 10.52 4.35
N ILE A 144 17.41 10.76 4.74
CA ILE A 144 17.86 10.69 6.14
C ILE A 144 17.05 11.65 7.00
N ALA A 145 17.00 12.94 6.63
CA ALA A 145 16.26 13.95 7.39
C ALA A 145 14.76 13.60 7.55
N ILE A 146 14.14 13.03 6.51
CA ILE A 146 12.75 12.58 6.56
C ILE A 146 12.56 11.39 7.52
N TYR A 147 13.48 10.42 7.51
CA TYR A 147 13.41 9.29 8.44
C TYR A 147 13.69 9.70 9.89
N GLU A 148 14.60 10.65 10.12
CA GLU A 148 14.82 11.25 11.44
C GLU A 148 13.55 11.93 11.95
N ARG A 149 12.92 12.78 11.13
CA ARG A 149 11.62 13.39 11.48
C ARG A 149 10.52 12.35 11.74
N THR A 150 10.52 11.23 11.01
CA THR A 150 9.57 10.14 11.27
C THR A 150 9.78 9.55 12.66
N LEU A 151 11.02 9.41 13.12
CA LEU A 151 11.37 8.89 14.44
C LEU A 151 11.14 9.92 15.56
N GLU A 152 11.18 11.22 15.27
CA GLU A 152 10.75 12.25 16.23
C GLU A 152 9.26 12.13 16.55
N ILE A 153 8.42 11.86 15.54
CA ILE A 153 6.96 11.71 15.69
C ILE A 153 6.60 10.31 16.22
N GLU A 154 7.26 9.28 15.72
CA GLU A 154 7.03 7.88 16.10
C GLU A 154 8.36 7.17 16.41
N PRO A 155 8.88 7.29 17.65
CA PRO A 155 10.19 6.77 18.04
C PRO A 155 10.38 5.26 17.81
N ASN A 156 9.28 4.49 17.84
CA ASN A 156 9.29 3.04 17.64
C ASN A 156 9.05 2.63 16.18
N ASN A 157 9.10 3.56 15.22
CA ASN A 157 8.87 3.25 13.81
C ASN A 157 10.01 2.38 13.23
N SER A 158 9.74 1.08 13.14
CA SER A 158 10.72 0.10 12.68
C SER A 158 11.17 0.29 11.22
N THR A 159 10.31 0.87 10.37
CA THR A 159 10.64 1.16 8.98
C THR A 159 11.69 2.27 8.92
N ALA A 160 11.41 3.42 9.52
CA ALA A 160 12.31 4.56 9.54
C ALA A 160 13.67 4.20 10.16
N SER A 161 13.67 3.55 11.33
CA SER A 161 14.91 3.13 12.01
C SER A 161 15.79 2.21 11.15
N LYS A 162 15.21 1.18 10.52
CA LYS A 162 15.95 0.27 9.63
C LYS A 162 16.46 0.97 8.38
N ARG A 163 15.67 1.88 7.81
CA ARG A 163 16.04 2.64 6.61
C ARG A 163 17.19 3.61 6.92
N LEU A 164 17.07 4.41 7.97
CA LEU A 164 18.08 5.35 8.45
C LEU A 164 19.42 4.66 8.73
N LYS A 165 19.42 3.58 9.52
CA LYS A 165 20.64 2.80 9.83
C LYS A 165 21.32 2.27 8.57
N ARG A 166 20.56 1.88 7.55
CA ARG A 166 21.12 1.40 6.28
C ARG A 166 21.75 2.55 5.48
N LEU A 167 21.15 3.73 5.47
CA LEU A 167 21.68 4.89 4.75
C LEU A 167 22.95 5.44 5.40
N GLN A 168 22.97 5.58 6.72
CA GLN A 168 24.16 6.05 7.45
C GLN A 168 25.39 5.14 7.21
N LYS A 169 25.18 3.82 7.15
CA LYS A 169 26.24 2.84 6.81
C LYS A 169 26.78 2.91 5.38
N ARG A 170 26.10 3.60 4.47
CA ARG A 170 26.57 3.78 3.09
C ARG A 170 27.43 5.02 2.91
N ILE A 171 27.38 5.94 3.88
CA ILE A 171 28.04 7.25 3.84
C ILE A 171 29.28 7.26 4.74
N GLY A 172 29.26 6.49 5.84
CA GLY A 172 30.45 6.18 6.65
C GLY A 172 31.19 4.97 6.13
#